data_AF-A0A3R7BUW1-F1
#
_entry.id   AF-A0A3R7BUW1-F1
#
_cell.length_a   1.000
_cell.length_b   1.000
_cell.length_c   1.000
_cell.angle_alpha   90.00
_cell.angle_beta   90.00
_cell.angle_gamma   90.00
#
_symmetry.space_group_name_H-M   'P 1'
#
loop_
_entity.id
_entity.type
_entity.pdbx_description
1 polymer ?
#
loop_
_entity_poly.entity_id
_entity_poly.type
_entity_poly.pdbx_seq_one_letter_code
_entity_poly.pdbx_strand_id
1 'polypeptide(L)'
;MSEKPKPKFVRLSEDVYKELVAYAGELQAETKELQSISDAISTLAKSAVAVPPELMEEIEKIMEKRKDLGYTTRFEFVRDAIRKHILRLTGEYESIDIPKEDYERLSDVLKEMDTPFLNPTDFVYEQIKNVLRKYEEWKKQKKR
;
A
#
# COMPACT_ATOMS: atom_id res chain seq x y z
N MET A 1 14.67 36.40 27.93
CA MET A 1 15.06 35.04 28.34
C MET A 1 13.89 34.13 28.04
N SER A 2 14.04 33.14 27.16
CA SER A 2 12.95 32.19 26.86
C SER A 2 12.83 31.19 28.01
N GLU A 3 11.67 31.13 28.65
CA GLU A 3 11.38 30.18 29.72
C GLU A 3 11.51 28.74 29.18
N LYS A 4 12.31 27.91 29.84
CA LYS A 4 12.35 26.48 29.49
C LYS A 4 10.96 25.88 29.76
N PRO A 5 10.38 25.12 28.81
CA PRO A 5 9.06 24.53 28.99
C PRO A 5 9.07 23.58 30.19
N LYS A 6 8.06 23.71 31.07
CA LYS A 6 7.88 22.82 32.22
C LYS A 6 7.60 21.38 31.74
N PRO A 7 8.19 20.36 32.38
CA PRO A 7 7.93 18.97 32.02
C PRO A 7 6.45 18.64 32.24
N LYS A 8 5.85 17.96 31.27
CA LYS A 8 4.47 17.49 31.32
C LYS A 8 4.49 15.98 31.54
N PHE A 9 3.66 15.50 32.46
CA PHE A 9 3.53 14.09 32.78
C PHE A 9 2.23 13.54 32.19
N VAL A 10 2.32 12.42 31.48
CA VAL A 10 1.17 11.68 30.95
C VAL A 10 1.21 10.29 31.58
N ARG A 11 0.06 9.84 32.09
CA ARG A 11 -0.06 8.48 32.62
C ARG A 11 -0.36 7.53 31.46
N LEU A 12 0.47 6.51 31.31
CA LEU A 12 0.31 5.46 30.30
C LEU A 12 -0.13 4.16 30.98
N SER A 13 -0.84 3.30 30.26
CA SER A 13 -1.00 1.91 30.69
C SER A 13 0.32 1.16 30.50
N GLU A 14 0.49 0.06 31.24
CA GLU A 14 1.67 -0.81 31.10
C GLU A 14 1.86 -1.33 29.68
N ASP A 15 0.77 -1.66 28.99
CA ASP A 15 0.84 -2.20 27.61
C ASP A 15 1.32 -1.13 26.63
N VAL A 16 0.78 0.08 26.69
CA VAL A 16 1.22 1.22 25.85
C VAL A 16 2.67 1.58 26.16
N TYR A 17 3.09 1.52 27.43
CA TYR A 17 4.48 1.76 27.81
C TYR A 17 5.42 0.72 27.17
N LYS A 18 5.07 -0.57 27.23
CA LYS A 18 5.88 -1.64 26.62
C LYS A 18 5.99 -1.49 25.10
N GLU A 19 4.89 -1.15 24.43
CA GLU A 19 4.90 -0.89 22.99
C GLU A 19 5.83 0.29 22.63
N LEU A 20 5.77 1.38 23.39
CA LEU A 20 6.65 2.54 23.16
C LEU A 20 8.12 2.23 23.44
N VAL A 21 8.43 1.40 24.44
CA VAL A 21 9.82 0.95 24.70
C VAL A 21 10.32 0.07 23.56
N ALA A 22 9.51 -0.87 23.08
CA ALA A 22 9.87 -1.71 21.94
C ALA A 22 10.16 -0.86 20.69
N TYR A 23 9.27 0.09 20.39
CA TYR A 23 9.43 0.99 19.24
C TYR A 23 10.66 1.90 19.37
N ALA A 24 10.96 2.40 20.58
CA ALA A 24 12.21 3.15 20.82
C ALA A 24 13.46 2.30 20.54
N GLY A 25 13.43 1.00 20.88
CA GLY A 25 14.50 0.06 20.57
C GLY A 25 14.67 -0.19 19.07
N GLU A 26 13.57 -0.30 18.32
CA GLU A 26 13.58 -0.39 16.86
C GLU A 26 14.20 0.86 16.22
N LEU A 27 13.77 2.05 16.64
CA LEU A 27 14.34 3.31 16.17
C LEU A 27 15.84 3.40 16.47
N GLN A 28 16.29 2.97 17.65
CA GLN A 28 17.70 2.93 18.00
C GLN A 28 18.50 1.99 17.08
N ALA A 29 17.92 0.85 16.70
CA ALA A 29 18.56 -0.06 15.75
C ALA A 29 18.68 0.56 14.35
N GLU A 30 17.66 1.30 13.89
CA GLU A 30 17.65 1.99 12.60
C GLU A 30 18.62 3.17 12.56
N THR A 31 18.58 4.05 13.58
CA THR A 31 19.39 5.28 13.60
C THR A 31 20.79 5.06 14.14
N LYS A 32 21.05 3.94 14.82
CA LYS A 32 22.28 3.65 15.60
C LYS A 32 22.57 4.66 16.71
N GLU A 33 21.55 5.37 17.18
CA GLU A 33 21.64 6.37 18.24
C GLU A 33 20.69 6.01 19.38
N LEU A 34 21.02 6.42 20.61
CA LEU A 34 20.13 6.22 21.77
C LEU A 34 18.82 6.98 21.55
N GLN A 35 17.69 6.28 21.61
CA GLN A 35 16.36 6.85 21.50
C GLN A 35 15.62 6.74 22.83
N SER A 36 15.01 7.83 23.28
CA SER A 36 14.15 7.81 24.46
C SER A 36 12.68 7.55 24.07
N ILE A 37 11.84 7.21 25.04
CA ILE A 37 10.38 7.14 24.85
C ILE A 37 9.83 8.49 24.36
N SER A 38 10.41 9.61 24.79
CA SER A 38 10.02 10.94 24.30
C SER A 38 10.34 11.12 22.82
N ASP A 39 11.45 10.56 22.34
CA ASP A 39 11.84 10.60 20.92
C ASP A 39 10.93 9.70 20.09
N ALA A 40 10.58 8.52 20.61
CA ALA A 40 9.60 7.62 20.01
C ALA A 40 8.22 8.31 19.86
N ILE A 41 7.71 8.95 20.92
CA ILE A 41 6.45 9.71 20.89
C ILE A 41 6.54 10.87 19.88
N SER A 42 7.66 11.60 19.86
CA SER A 42 7.89 12.72 18.93
C SER A 42 7.89 12.24 17.48
N THR A 43 8.55 11.12 17.20
CA THR A 43 8.60 10.50 15.86
C THR A 43 7.23 9.99 15.42
N LEU A 44 6.47 9.35 16.31
CA LEU A 44 5.09 8.95 16.03
C LEU A 44 4.21 10.17 15.75
N ALA A 45 4.31 11.23 16.57
CA ALA A 45 3.52 12.44 16.38
C ALA A 45 3.84 13.17 15.07
N LYS A 46 5.12 13.18 14.66
CA LYS A 46 5.56 13.80 13.39
C LYS A 46 5.17 12.99 12.17
N SER A 47 5.15 11.65 12.28
CA SER A 47 4.80 10.75 11.17
C SER A 47 3.30 10.44 11.11
N ALA A 48 2.55 10.72 12.17
CA ALA A 48 1.12 10.50 12.23
C ALA A 48 0.38 11.35 11.19
N VAL A 49 -0.37 10.67 10.34
CA VAL A 49 -1.34 11.29 9.45
C VAL A 49 -2.73 11.09 10.05
N ALA A 50 -3.41 12.19 10.34
CA ALA A 50 -4.79 12.14 10.80
C ALA A 50 -5.70 11.77 9.63
N VAL A 51 -6.35 10.61 9.72
CA VAL A 51 -7.37 10.20 8.76
C VAL A 51 -8.74 10.68 9.26
N PRO A 52 -9.52 11.41 8.44
CA PRO A 52 -10.88 11.82 8.79
C PRO A 52 -11.75 10.64 9.28
N PRO A 53 -12.61 10.82 10.31
CA PRO A 53 -13.44 9.75 10.84
C PRO A 53 -14.35 9.10 9.80
N GLU A 54 -14.86 9.87 8.84
CA GLU A 54 -15.73 9.39 7.78
C GLU A 54 -15.01 8.41 6.85
N LEU A 55 -13.73 8.67 6.57
CA LEU A 55 -12.90 7.74 5.79
C LEU A 55 -12.55 6.49 6.59
N MET A 56 -12.33 6.62 7.90
CA MET A 56 -12.09 5.46 8.76
C MET A 56 -13.30 4.54 8.82
N GLU A 57 -14.51 5.11 8.92
CA GLU A 57 -15.75 4.35 8.88
C GLU A 57 -15.94 3.61 7.55
N GLU A 58 -15.59 4.25 6.43
CA GLU A 58 -15.64 3.61 5.12
C GLU A 58 -14.63 2.47 4.98
N ILE A 59 -13.41 2.65 5.49
CA ILE A 59 -12.40 1.57 5.54
C ILE A 59 -12.93 0.37 6.33
N GLU A 60 -13.55 0.61 7.49
CA GLU A 60 -14.13 -0.46 8.31
C GLU A 60 -15.25 -1.18 7.56
N LYS A 61 -16.17 -0.45 6.92
CA LYS A 61 -17.24 -1.04 6.08
C LYS A 61 -16.67 -1.90 4.96
N ILE A 62 -15.60 -1.46 4.29
CA ILE A 62 -14.94 -2.23 3.22
C ILE A 62 -14.31 -3.49 3.81
N MET A 63 -13.54 -3.38 4.89
CA MET A 63 -12.89 -4.52 5.53
C MET A 63 -13.89 -5.58 6.02
N GLU A 64 -15.05 -5.16 6.52
CA GLU A 64 -16.13 -6.07 6.93
C GLU A 64 -16.81 -6.77 5.75
N LYS A 65 -17.10 -6.03 4.67
CA LYS A 65 -17.81 -6.54 3.49
C LYS A 65 -16.91 -7.35 2.55
N ARG A 66 -15.63 -7.02 2.47
CA ARG A 66 -14.66 -7.56 1.51
C ARG A 66 -13.52 -8.29 2.22
N LYS A 67 -13.87 -9.28 3.04
CA LYS A 67 -12.90 -10.14 3.74
C LYS A 67 -11.98 -10.90 2.78
N ASP A 68 -12.41 -11.09 1.54
CA ASP A 68 -11.61 -11.65 0.44
C ASP A 68 -10.34 -10.85 0.15
N LEU A 69 -10.29 -9.56 0.52
CA LEU A 69 -9.11 -8.72 0.33
C LEU A 69 -7.99 -8.96 1.36
N GLY A 70 -8.27 -9.72 2.43
CA GLY A 70 -7.24 -10.16 3.39
C GLY A 70 -6.69 -9.09 4.32
N TYR A 71 -7.27 -7.88 4.36
CA TYR A 71 -6.86 -6.86 5.33
C TYR A 71 -7.32 -7.23 6.74
N THR A 72 -6.38 -7.28 7.68
CA THR A 72 -6.64 -7.58 9.10
C THR A 72 -6.62 -6.33 9.97
N THR A 73 -5.97 -5.27 9.51
CA THR A 73 -5.92 -3.98 10.20
C THR A 73 -6.19 -2.81 9.26
N ARG A 74 -6.74 -1.72 9.82
CA ARG A 74 -6.92 -0.44 9.10
C ARG A 74 -5.58 0.10 8.58
N PHE A 75 -4.50 -0.15 9.32
CA PHE A 75 -3.16 0.28 8.94
C PHE A 75 -2.69 -0.39 7.65
N GLU A 76 -2.93 -1.70 7.50
CA GLU A 76 -2.60 -2.44 6.27
C GLU A 76 -3.32 -1.87 5.06
N PHE A 77 -4.63 -1.60 5.21
CA PHE A 77 -5.44 -0.99 4.15
C PHE A 77 -4.88 0.37 3.72
N VAL A 78 -4.63 1.27 4.68
CA VAL A 78 -4.10 2.62 4.40
C VAL A 78 -2.72 2.55 3.76
N ARG A 79 -1.82 1.69 4.28
CA ARG A 79 -0.47 1.51 3.73
C ARG A 79 -0.51 1.04 2.28
N ASP A 80 -1.38 0.09 1.95
CA ASP A 80 -1.53 -0.41 0.58
C ASP A 80 -2.10 0.66 -0.36
N ALA A 81 -3.14 1.38 0.06
CA ALA A 81 -3.72 2.48 -0.71
C ALA A 81 -2.70 3.58 -1.02
N ILE A 82 -1.92 4.00 -0.02
CA ILE A 82 -0.86 5.01 -0.19
C ILE A 82 0.23 4.49 -1.13
N ARG A 83 0.68 3.24 -0.96
CA ARG A 83 1.72 2.64 -1.82
C ARG A 83 1.28 2.64 -3.28
N LYS A 84 0.07 2.17 -3.58
CA LYS A 84 -0.49 2.17 -4.94
C LYS A 84 -0.56 3.58 -5.52
N HIS A 85 -0.97 4.55 -4.71
CA HIS A 85 -1.01 5.94 -5.14
C HIS A 85 0.37 6.50 -5.47
N ILE A 86 1.38 6.21 -4.65
CA ILE A 86 2.78 6.61 -4.90
C ILE A 86 3.30 5.97 -6.19
N LEU A 87 3.13 4.65 -6.38
CA LEU A 87 3.58 3.94 -7.58
C LEU A 87 2.99 4.54 -8.87
N ARG A 88 1.72 4.97 -8.81
CA ARG A 88 1.06 5.67 -9.91
C ARG A 88 1.66 7.06 -10.14
N LEU A 89 1.94 7.81 -9.08
CA LEU A 89 2.51 9.16 -9.18
C LEU A 89 3.98 9.18 -9.61
N THR A 90 4.76 8.15 -9.28
CA THR A 90 6.17 8.03 -9.70
C THR A 90 6.32 7.55 -11.14
N GLY A 91 5.21 7.16 -11.79
CA GLY A 91 5.22 6.65 -13.16
C GLY A 91 5.86 5.26 -13.29
N GLU A 92 6.11 4.57 -12.17
CA GLU A 92 6.60 3.19 -12.18
C GLU A 92 5.54 2.24 -12.76
N TYR A 93 4.27 2.56 -12.56
CA TYR A 93 3.14 1.81 -13.09
C TYR A 93 2.04 2.75 -13.57
N GLU A 94 1.50 2.48 -14.75
CA GLU A 94 0.22 3.02 -15.18
C GLU A 94 -0.88 2.02 -14.84
N SER A 95 -2.02 2.55 -14.39
CA SER A 95 -3.20 1.75 -14.06
C SER A 95 -4.18 1.79 -15.22
N ILE A 96 -4.74 0.64 -15.57
CA ILE A 96 -5.84 0.53 -16.53
C ILE A 96 -7.06 0.10 -15.72
N ASP A 97 -8.07 0.96 -15.66
CA ASP A 97 -9.34 0.62 -15.03
C ASP A 97 -10.22 -0.11 -16.05
N ILE A 98 -10.62 -1.33 -15.70
CA ILE A 98 -11.56 -2.14 -16.48
C ILE A 98 -12.88 -2.16 -15.70
N PRO A 99 -14.03 -1.81 -16.33
CA PRO A 99 -15.32 -1.95 -15.69
C PRO A 99 -15.51 -3.37 -15.14
N LYS A 100 -16.02 -3.48 -13.91
CA LYS A 100 -16.13 -4.78 -13.23
C LYS A 100 -16.93 -5.81 -14.05
N GLU A 101 -18.03 -5.37 -14.66
CA GLU A 101 -18.88 -6.22 -15.50
C GLU A 101 -18.11 -6.78 -16.71
N ASP A 102 -17.30 -5.93 -17.37
CA ASP A 102 -16.46 -6.36 -18.50
C ASP A 102 -15.37 -7.32 -18.04
N TYR A 103 -14.76 -7.09 -16.86
CA TYR A 103 -13.75 -7.97 -16.30
C TYR A 103 -14.33 -9.36 -16.00
N GLU A 104 -15.47 -9.43 -15.32
CA GLU A 104 -16.14 -10.68 -14.98
C GLU A 104 -16.56 -11.44 -16.24
N ARG A 105 -17.20 -10.74 -17.19
CA ARG A 105 -17.59 -11.33 -18.47
C ARG A 105 -16.39 -11.85 -19.26
N LEU A 106 -15.29 -11.10 -19.30
CA LEU A 106 -14.06 -11.55 -19.96
C LEU A 106 -13.49 -12.78 -19.24
N SER A 107 -13.59 -12.85 -17.92
CA SER A 107 -13.15 -14.04 -17.18
C SER A 107 -13.95 -15.28 -17.55
N ASP A 108 -15.25 -15.16 -17.79
CA ASP A 108 -16.10 -16.29 -18.17
C ASP A 108 -15.80 -16.72 -19.61
N VAL A 109 -15.71 -15.75 -20.54
CA VAL A 109 -15.36 -16.02 -21.95
C VAL A 109 -14.02 -16.72 -22.08
N LEU A 110 -12.99 -16.30 -21.33
CA LEU A 110 -11.66 -16.92 -21.38
C LEU A 110 -11.68 -18.39 -20.92
N LYS A 111 -12.54 -18.73 -19.96
CA LYS A 111 -12.75 -20.11 -19.50
C LYS A 111 -13.52 -20.94 -20.52
N GLU A 112 -14.61 -20.39 -21.07
CA GLU A 112 -15.45 -21.08 -22.06
C GLU A 112 -14.72 -21.35 -23.37
N MET A 113 -13.83 -20.45 -23.78
CA MET A 113 -13.03 -20.57 -24.99
C MET A 113 -11.80 -21.49 -24.85
N ASP A 114 -11.61 -22.13 -23.68
CA ASP A 114 -10.45 -22.99 -23.37
C ASP A 114 -9.12 -22.31 -23.72
N THR A 115 -9.01 -21.01 -23.38
CA THR A 115 -7.83 -20.22 -23.70
C THR A 115 -6.67 -20.57 -22.75
N PRO A 116 -5.41 -20.35 -23.15
CA PRO A 116 -4.27 -20.56 -22.26
C PRO A 116 -4.16 -19.52 -21.14
N PHE A 117 -5.06 -18.54 -21.07
CA PHE A 117 -5.00 -17.45 -20.11
C PHE A 117 -5.75 -17.81 -18.83
N LEU A 118 -5.12 -17.56 -17.68
CA LEU A 118 -5.69 -17.91 -16.39
C LEU A 118 -6.89 -17.03 -16.00
N ASN A 119 -6.82 -15.74 -16.36
CA ASN A 119 -7.82 -14.72 -16.04
C ASN A 119 -7.62 -13.47 -16.94
N PRO A 120 -8.51 -12.47 -16.87
CA PRO A 120 -8.38 -11.25 -17.68
C PRO A 120 -7.06 -10.49 -17.45
N THR A 121 -6.52 -10.51 -16.23
CA THR A 121 -5.25 -9.83 -15.92
C THR A 121 -4.07 -10.50 -16.65
N ASP A 122 -4.01 -11.83 -16.61
CA ASP A 122 -3.03 -12.62 -17.33
C ASP A 122 -3.13 -12.42 -18.85
N PHE A 123 -4.37 -12.40 -19.38
CA PHE A 123 -4.63 -12.07 -20.78
C PHE A 123 -4.04 -10.72 -21.18
N VAL A 124 -4.31 -9.66 -20.42
CA VAL A 124 -3.80 -8.31 -20.70
C VAL A 124 -2.27 -8.30 -20.69
N TYR A 125 -1.63 -8.92 -19.69
CA TYR A 125 -0.17 -8.99 -19.62
C TYR A 125 0.45 -9.70 -20.82
N GLU A 126 -0.11 -10.83 -21.24
CA GLU A 126 0.39 -11.56 -22.40
C GLU A 126 0.15 -10.80 -23.71
N GLN A 127 -0.98 -10.11 -23.87
CA GLN A 127 -1.19 -9.24 -25.03
C GLN A 127 -0.14 -8.12 -25.12
N ILE A 128 0.18 -7.47 -23.99
CA ILE A 128 1.22 -6.43 -23.94
C ILE A 128 2.57 -7.01 -24.37
N LYS A 129 3.01 -8.11 -23.78
CA LYS A 129 4.29 -8.76 -24.13
C LYS A 129 4.33 -9.16 -25.60
N ASN A 130 3.23 -9.72 -26.12
CA ASN A 130 3.14 -10.17 -27.50
C ASN A 130 3.29 -9.02 -28.50
N VAL A 131 2.63 -7.89 -28.24
CA VAL A 131 2.73 -6.70 -29.10
C VAL A 131 4.16 -6.12 -29.06
N LEU A 132 4.76 -6.00 -27.88
CA LEU A 132 6.13 -5.49 -27.74
C LEU A 132 7.15 -6.38 -28.44
N ARG A 133 7.05 -7.70 -28.29
CA ARG A 133 7.91 -8.67 -28.99
C ARG A 133 7.80 -8.56 -30.51
N LYS A 134 6.58 -8.49 -31.05
CA LYS A 134 6.35 -8.31 -32.50
C LYS A 134 6.99 -7.02 -33.01
N TYR A 135 6.89 -5.94 -32.22
CA TYR A 135 7.50 -4.67 -32.58
C TYR A 135 9.04 -4.72 -32.61
N GLU A 136 9.65 -5.42 -31.65
CA GLU A 136 11.10 -5.65 -31.63
C GLU A 136 11.59 -6.47 -32.84
N GLU A 137 10.86 -7.52 -33.20
CA GLU A 137 11.16 -8.33 -34.38
C GLU A 137 11.06 -7.50 -35.67
N TRP A 138 10.00 -6.71 -35.81
CA TRP A 138 9.83 -5.79 -36.94
C TRP A 138 10.97 -4.77 -37.03
N LYS A 139 11.41 -4.20 -35.89
CA LYS A 139 12.57 -3.29 -35.85
C LYS A 139 13.87 -3.96 -36.32
N LYS A 140 14.09 -5.24 -35.97
CA LYS A 140 15.26 -6.01 -36.41
C LYS A 140 15.24 -6.27 -37.92
N GLN A 141 14.07 -6.54 -38.49
CA GLN A 141 13.91 -6.76 -39.93
C GLN A 141 14.14 -5.48 -40.75
N LYS A 142 13.72 -4.30 -40.25
CA LYS A 142 13.95 -3.01 -40.92
C LYS A 142 15.37 -2.44 -40.82
N LYS A 143 16.21 -2.97 -39.92
CA LYS A 143 17.61 -2.56 -39.76
C LYS A 143 18.60 -3.41 -40.58
N ARG A 144 18.11 -4.44 -41.26
CA ARG A 144 18.85 -5.21 -42.28
C ARG A 144 18.54 -4.64 -43.66
#